data_AF-A0A4Y5SVY1-F1
#
_entry.id   AF-A0A4Y5SVY1-F1
#
_cell.length_a   1.000
_cell.length_b   1.000
_cell.length_c   1.000
_cell.angle_alpha   90.00
_cell.angle_beta   90.00
_cell.angle_gamma   90.00
#
_symmetry.space_group_name_H-M   'P 1'
#
loop_
_entity.id
_entity.type
_entity.pdbx_description
1 polymer ?
#
loop_
_entity_poly.entity_id
_entity_poly.type
_entity_poly.pdbx_seq_one_letter_code
_entity_poly.pdbx_strand_id
1 'polypeptide(L)'
;MENTVVVSDDAGQFRIANHALCWVHSERLLQKLMPKVPQQAKKLERIRDQVWALYQDLKHWKLTPTEADRPILAKRFDDIFGQRSGYKDLDQLLVRLHRRKNELLMVLERPEIPLHTNASENDLRACVTKRRISGGTMSADGREARDVMLGLMKTCRKLGISFFAYLGDRLGLNGPEKRVPFLPELVVVRPA
;
A
#
# COMPACT_ATOMS: atom_id res chain seq x y z
N MET A 1 20.02 4.49 0.01
CA MET A 1 18.67 4.36 -0.61
C MET A 1 18.63 3.32 -1.73
N GLU A 2 19.77 2.82 -2.23
CA GLU A 2 19.82 1.87 -3.36
C GLU A 2 19.06 0.55 -3.14
N ASN A 3 18.74 0.19 -1.89
CA ASN A 3 18.04 -1.06 -1.58
C ASN A 3 16.56 -0.90 -1.18
N THR A 4 15.96 0.29 -1.37
CA THR A 4 14.57 0.55 -0.98
C THR A 4 13.61 0.23 -2.11
N VAL A 5 12.63 -0.65 -1.86
CA VAL A 5 11.53 -0.95 -2.77
C VAL A 5 10.33 -0.06 -2.42
N VAL A 6 9.74 0.61 -3.40
CA VAL A 6 8.49 1.38 -3.19
C VAL A 6 7.30 0.55 -3.63
N VAL A 7 6.33 0.37 -2.73
CA VAL A 7 5.05 -0.29 -3.02
C VAL A 7 3.98 0.77 -3.28
N SER A 8 3.33 0.75 -4.45
CA SER A 8 2.28 1.74 -4.79
C SER A 8 1.09 1.16 -5.55
N ASP A 9 0.10 2.02 -5.82
CA ASP A 9 -1.13 1.74 -6.55
C ASP A 9 -1.01 1.93 -8.07
N ASP A 10 0.21 2.02 -8.61
CA ASP A 10 0.52 2.32 -10.02
C ASP A 10 0.27 3.78 -10.45
N ALA A 11 0.12 4.72 -9.51
CA ALA A 11 0.10 6.14 -9.87
C ALA A 11 1.41 6.53 -10.57
N GLY A 12 1.31 7.25 -11.70
CA GLY A 12 2.44 7.54 -12.60
C GLY A 12 3.63 8.26 -11.93
N GLN A 13 3.40 8.97 -10.84
CA GLN A 13 4.44 9.61 -10.01
C GLN A 13 5.37 8.63 -9.30
N PHE A 14 5.03 7.34 -9.23
CA PHE A 14 5.82 6.28 -8.60
C PHE A 14 6.47 5.33 -9.61
N ARG A 15 6.57 5.71 -10.89
CA ARG A 15 7.33 4.97 -11.92
C ARG A 15 8.84 5.15 -11.70
N ILE A 16 9.35 4.44 -10.71
CA ILE A 16 10.78 4.43 -10.35
C ILE A 16 11.35 3.03 -10.55
N ALA A 17 12.67 2.90 -10.58
CA ALA A 17 13.34 1.65 -10.96
C ALA A 17 13.04 0.47 -10.00
N ASN A 18 13.03 0.71 -8.67
CA ASN A 18 12.81 -0.34 -7.68
C ASN A 18 11.38 -0.27 -7.10
N HIS A 19 10.44 -0.87 -7.82
CA HIS A 19 9.01 -0.70 -7.59
C HIS A 19 8.26 -2.03 -7.49
N ALA A 20 7.26 -2.05 -6.63
CA ALA A 20 6.32 -3.16 -6.46
C ALA A 20 4.87 -2.65 -6.50
N LEU A 21 3.97 -3.49 -6.99
CA LEU A 21 2.56 -3.16 -7.12
C LEU A 21 1.72 -3.69 -5.96
N CYS A 22 0.76 -2.88 -5.53
CA CYS A 22 -0.23 -3.27 -4.55
C CYS A 22 -1.20 -4.30 -5.16
N TRP A 23 -1.25 -5.50 -4.54
CA TRP A 23 -2.16 -6.57 -4.95
C TRP A 23 -3.62 -6.20 -4.83
N VAL A 24 -4.00 -5.48 -3.77
CA VAL A 24 -5.38 -5.03 -3.54
C VAL A 24 -5.82 -4.05 -4.64
N HIS A 25 -4.92 -3.19 -5.13
CA HIS A 25 -5.22 -2.30 -6.25
C HIS A 25 -5.36 -3.05 -7.58
N SER A 26 -4.54 -4.08 -7.78
CA SER A 26 -4.64 -4.93 -8.97
C SER A 26 -5.94 -5.75 -8.99
N GLU A 27 -6.37 -6.27 -7.84
CA GLU A 27 -7.67 -6.95 -7.69
C GLU A 27 -8.84 -5.98 -7.90
N ARG A 28 -8.74 -4.74 -7.40
CA ARG A 28 -9.76 -3.71 -7.59
C ARG A 28 -10.01 -3.41 -9.07
N LEU A 29 -9.02 -3.59 -9.96
CA LEU A 29 -9.23 -3.46 -11.42
C LEU A 29 -10.19 -4.54 -11.93
N LEU A 30 -10.09 -5.77 -11.43
CA LEU A 30 -11.01 -6.86 -11.74
C LEU A 30 -12.40 -6.55 -11.19
N GLN A 31 -12.50 -6.05 -9.94
CA GLN A 31 -13.77 -5.67 -9.32
C GLN A 31 -14.54 -4.59 -10.12
N LYS A 32 -13.82 -3.69 -10.79
CA LYS A 32 -14.41 -2.59 -11.58
C LYS A 32 -14.95 -3.04 -12.94
N LEU A 33 -14.69 -4.27 -13.38
CA LEU A 33 -15.28 -4.79 -14.61
C LEU A 33 -16.80 -4.94 -14.44
N MET A 34 -17.55 -4.52 -15.45
CA MET A 34 -19.02 -4.52 -15.44
C MET A 34 -19.53 -5.60 -16.41
N PRO A 35 -19.62 -6.88 -15.98
CA PRO A 35 -20.12 -7.96 -16.81
C PRO A 35 -21.58 -7.69 -17.22
N LYS A 36 -21.90 -7.92 -18.49
CA LYS A 36 -23.23 -7.64 -19.07
C LYS A 36 -24.15 -8.86 -19.07
N VAL A 37 -23.57 -10.05 -18.92
CA VAL A 37 -24.32 -11.33 -18.90
C VAL A 37 -23.85 -12.23 -17.76
N PRO A 38 -24.71 -13.12 -17.22
CA PRO A 38 -24.36 -13.98 -16.08
C PRO A 38 -23.11 -14.84 -16.31
N GLN A 39 -22.88 -15.29 -17.54
CA GLN A 39 -21.69 -16.07 -17.89
C GLN A 39 -20.39 -15.26 -17.72
N GLN A 40 -20.39 -13.95 -18.02
CA GLN A 40 -19.24 -13.08 -17.80
C GLN A 40 -18.99 -12.86 -16.32
N ALA A 41 -20.06 -12.69 -15.52
CA ALA A 41 -19.95 -12.55 -14.07
C ALA A 41 -19.30 -13.78 -13.42
N LYS A 42 -19.75 -15.00 -13.79
CA LYS A 42 -19.15 -16.26 -13.31
C LYS A 42 -17.67 -16.40 -13.68
N LYS A 43 -17.29 -15.99 -14.90
CA LYS A 43 -15.89 -16.01 -15.35
C LYS A 43 -15.02 -15.04 -14.55
N LEU A 44 -15.53 -13.83 -14.32
CA LEU A 44 -14.85 -12.82 -13.51
C LEU A 44 -14.66 -13.29 -12.06
N GLU A 45 -15.72 -13.82 -11.44
CA GLU A 45 -15.70 -14.36 -10.08
C GLU A 45 -14.65 -15.46 -9.92
N ARG A 46 -14.65 -16.46 -10.82
CA ARG A 46 -13.65 -17.53 -10.82
C ARG A 46 -12.22 -17.02 -10.86
N ILE A 47 -11.94 -16.04 -11.72
CA ILE A 47 -10.60 -15.44 -11.82
C ILE A 47 -10.24 -14.66 -10.55
N ARG A 48 -11.19 -13.92 -9.97
CA ARG A 48 -10.98 -13.21 -8.71
C ARG A 48 -10.68 -14.18 -7.55
N ASP A 49 -11.37 -15.32 -7.48
CA ASP A 49 -11.10 -16.36 -6.48
C ASP A 49 -9.68 -16.91 -6.61
N GLN A 50 -9.22 -17.17 -7.85
CA GLN A 50 -7.86 -17.62 -8.10
C GLN A 50 -6.82 -16.57 -7.70
N VAL A 51 -7.07 -15.29 -8.00
CA VAL A 51 -6.21 -14.16 -7.61
C VAL A 51 -6.14 -14.02 -6.09
N TRP A 52 -7.28 -14.12 -5.39
CA TRP A 52 -7.32 -14.09 -3.93
C TRP A 52 -6.59 -15.27 -3.30
N ALA A 53 -6.76 -16.47 -3.86
CA ALA A 53 -6.03 -17.65 -3.39
C ALA A 53 -4.51 -17.48 -3.57
N LEU A 54 -4.06 -17.00 -4.74
CA LEU A 54 -2.63 -16.68 -4.95
C LEU A 54 -2.14 -15.62 -3.96
N TYR A 55 -2.91 -14.56 -3.72
CA TYR A 55 -2.58 -13.53 -2.74
C TYR A 55 -2.46 -14.09 -1.31
N GLN A 56 -3.35 -14.99 -0.90
CA GLN A 56 -3.25 -15.68 0.39
C GLN A 56 -1.98 -16.53 0.46
N ASP A 57 -1.63 -17.25 -0.60
CA ASP A 57 -0.41 -18.06 -0.62
C ASP A 57 0.85 -17.19 -0.57
N LEU A 58 0.87 -16.05 -1.26
CA LEU A 58 1.93 -15.05 -1.11
C LEU A 58 2.03 -14.54 0.33
N LYS A 59 0.91 -14.28 1.01
CA LYS A 59 0.92 -13.89 2.43
C LYS A 59 1.52 -14.97 3.32
N HIS A 60 1.18 -16.24 3.11
CA HIS A 60 1.72 -17.35 3.90
C HIS A 60 3.20 -17.58 3.60
N TRP A 61 3.60 -17.59 2.33
CA TRP A 61 4.99 -17.75 1.93
C TRP A 61 5.90 -16.69 2.55
N LYS A 62 5.45 -15.44 2.71
CA LYS A 62 6.22 -14.38 3.38
C LYS A 62 6.57 -14.68 4.84
N LEU A 63 5.76 -15.49 5.52
CA LEU A 63 6.02 -15.85 6.92
C LEU A 63 7.20 -16.82 7.03
N THR A 64 7.35 -17.70 6.04
CA THR A 64 8.43 -18.69 5.97
C THR A 64 8.91 -18.82 4.53
N PRO A 65 9.70 -17.86 4.02
CA PRO A 65 10.10 -17.84 2.61
C PRO A 65 10.97 -19.06 2.27
N THR A 66 10.60 -19.79 1.22
CA THR A 66 11.42 -20.87 0.67
C THR A 66 11.73 -20.61 -0.80
N GLU A 67 12.96 -20.93 -1.21
CA GLU A 67 13.39 -20.80 -2.61
C GLU A 67 12.65 -21.78 -3.54
N ALA A 68 12.27 -22.95 -3.03
CA ALA A 68 11.58 -23.98 -3.79
C ALA A 68 10.16 -23.56 -4.22
N ASP A 69 9.47 -22.74 -3.41
CA ASP A 69 8.10 -22.30 -3.69
C ASP A 69 8.04 -21.12 -4.68
N ARG A 70 9.12 -20.35 -4.83
CA ARG A 70 9.19 -19.19 -5.75
C ARG A 70 8.75 -19.54 -7.18
N PRO A 71 9.34 -20.56 -7.85
CA PRO A 71 8.91 -20.92 -9.20
C PRO A 71 7.47 -21.44 -9.26
N ILE A 72 6.97 -22.06 -8.19
CA ILE A 72 5.59 -22.56 -8.11
C ILE A 72 4.59 -21.40 -8.09
N LEU A 73 4.84 -20.40 -7.24
CA LEU A 73 4.02 -19.19 -7.14
C LEU A 73 4.09 -18.35 -8.43
N ALA A 74 5.28 -18.23 -9.01
CA ALA A 74 5.48 -17.52 -10.28
C ALA A 74 4.78 -18.22 -11.45
N LYS A 75 4.76 -19.55 -11.49
CA LYS A 75 4.01 -20.32 -12.49
C LYS A 75 2.51 -20.17 -12.30
N ARG A 76 2.03 -20.25 -11.05
CA ARG A 76 0.60 -20.05 -10.75
C ARG A 76 0.11 -18.66 -11.16
N PHE A 77 0.96 -17.64 -11.04
CA PHE A 77 0.68 -16.32 -11.61
C PHE A 77 0.45 -16.40 -13.12
N ASP A 78 1.36 -17.04 -13.87
CA ASP A 78 1.21 -17.21 -15.33
C ASP A 78 -0.06 -17.99 -15.67
N ASP A 79 -0.37 -19.05 -14.93
CA ASP A 79 -1.57 -19.87 -15.13
C ASP A 79 -2.86 -19.08 -14.88
N ILE A 80 -2.85 -18.06 -14.02
CA ILE A 80 -4.01 -17.20 -13.76
C ILE A 80 -4.13 -16.12 -14.83
N PHE A 81 -3.07 -15.35 -15.03
CA PHE A 81 -3.10 -14.17 -15.89
C PHE A 81 -2.90 -14.49 -17.39
N GLY A 82 -2.57 -15.74 -17.73
CA GLY A 82 -2.53 -16.26 -19.10
C GLY A 82 -3.86 -16.84 -19.60
N GLN A 83 -4.89 -16.94 -18.76
CA GLN A 83 -6.18 -17.51 -19.16
C GLN A 83 -6.89 -16.66 -20.23
N ARG A 84 -7.68 -17.34 -21.06
CA ARG A 84 -8.62 -16.72 -21.99
C ARG A 84 -10.03 -17.08 -21.59
N SER A 85 -10.76 -16.10 -21.09
CA SER A 85 -12.14 -16.26 -20.63
C SER A 85 -13.16 -16.08 -21.78
N GLY A 86 -12.78 -15.41 -22.87
CA GLY A 86 -13.70 -14.98 -23.93
C GLY A 86 -14.53 -13.77 -23.55
N TYR A 87 -14.34 -13.20 -22.35
CA TYR A 87 -14.81 -11.89 -21.97
C TYR A 87 -13.72 -10.87 -22.30
N LYS A 88 -13.89 -10.15 -23.42
CA LYS A 88 -12.86 -9.26 -24.00
C LYS A 88 -12.20 -8.32 -23.00
N ASP A 89 -12.99 -7.61 -22.17
CA ASP A 89 -12.43 -6.64 -21.22
C ASP A 89 -11.60 -7.33 -20.12
N LEU A 90 -12.04 -8.51 -19.67
CA LEU A 90 -11.30 -9.32 -18.71
C LEU A 90 -10.00 -9.85 -19.32
N ASP A 91 -10.05 -10.40 -20.52
CA ASP A 91 -8.87 -10.94 -21.20
C ASP A 91 -7.82 -9.83 -21.46
N GLN A 92 -8.27 -8.62 -21.84
CA GLN A 92 -7.39 -7.46 -21.98
C GLN A 92 -6.76 -7.03 -20.65
N LEU A 93 -7.53 -7.06 -19.56
CA LEU A 93 -7.02 -6.74 -18.23
C LEU A 93 -6.00 -7.79 -17.75
N LEU A 94 -6.28 -9.07 -17.96
CA LEU A 94 -5.35 -10.16 -17.61
C LEU A 94 -4.02 -10.01 -18.34
N VAL A 95 -4.02 -9.73 -19.64
CA VAL A 95 -2.80 -9.45 -20.41
C VAL A 95 -2.04 -8.25 -19.85
N ARG A 96 -2.75 -7.18 -19.45
CA ARG A 96 -2.11 -6.00 -18.86
C ARG A 96 -1.45 -6.32 -17.52
N LEU A 97 -2.13 -7.07 -16.65
CA LEU A 97 -1.60 -7.48 -15.36
C LEU A 97 -0.45 -8.48 -15.51
N HIS A 98 -0.54 -9.38 -16.48
CA HIS A 98 0.52 -10.35 -16.80
C HIS A 98 1.84 -9.65 -17.15
N ARG A 99 1.79 -8.57 -17.94
CA ARG A 99 2.97 -7.76 -18.28
C ARG A 99 3.65 -7.12 -17.07
N ARG A 100 2.95 -7.02 -15.93
CA ARG A 100 3.45 -6.44 -14.67
C ARG A 100 3.80 -7.51 -13.64
N LYS A 101 4.07 -8.73 -14.10
CA LYS A 101 4.48 -9.87 -13.27
C LYS A 101 5.59 -9.51 -12.29
N ASN A 102 6.67 -8.90 -12.79
CA ASN A 102 7.84 -8.60 -11.97
C ASN A 102 7.50 -7.66 -10.81
N GLU A 103 6.69 -6.62 -11.05
CA GLU A 103 6.29 -5.67 -10.01
C GLU A 103 5.28 -6.28 -9.01
N LEU A 104 4.38 -7.16 -9.48
CA LEU A 104 3.41 -7.86 -8.61
C LEU A 104 4.04 -8.97 -7.78
N LEU A 105 5.06 -9.64 -8.32
CA LEU A 105 5.77 -10.73 -7.65
C LEU A 105 7.09 -10.29 -7.01
N MET A 106 7.39 -8.99 -6.95
CA MET A 106 8.59 -8.43 -6.30
C MET A 106 8.77 -8.94 -4.86
N VAL A 107 7.67 -9.27 -4.19
CA VAL A 107 7.66 -9.87 -2.86
C VAL A 107 8.41 -11.21 -2.78
N LEU A 108 8.47 -11.96 -3.88
CA LEU A 108 9.23 -13.21 -3.94
C LEU A 108 10.72 -12.95 -3.86
N GLU A 109 11.21 -11.83 -4.38
CA GLU A 109 12.61 -11.41 -4.26
C GLU A 109 12.87 -10.68 -2.92
N ARG A 110 11.89 -9.90 -2.47
CA ARG A 110 11.98 -9.00 -1.30
C ARG A 110 10.86 -9.31 -0.31
N PRO A 111 10.96 -10.41 0.47
CA PRO A 111 9.89 -10.87 1.35
C PRO A 111 9.54 -9.90 2.49
N GLU A 112 10.36 -8.90 2.76
CA GLU A 112 10.11 -7.86 3.76
C GLU A 112 9.10 -6.79 3.30
N ILE A 113 8.89 -6.59 1.99
CA ILE A 113 8.03 -5.52 1.48
C ILE A 113 6.55 -5.87 1.69
N PRO A 114 5.63 -4.91 1.93
CA PRO A 114 4.21 -5.24 2.03
C PRO A 114 3.62 -5.63 0.66
N LEU A 115 2.60 -6.51 0.67
CA LEU A 115 1.83 -6.84 -0.55
C LEU A 115 0.79 -5.77 -0.93
N HIS A 116 0.52 -4.84 -0.01
CA HIS A 116 -0.51 -3.82 -0.17
C HIS A 116 -0.17 -2.53 0.58
N THR A 117 -0.84 -1.45 0.19
CA THR A 117 -0.64 -0.09 0.70
C THR A 117 -1.55 0.31 1.86
N ASN A 118 -2.26 -0.65 2.50
CA ASN A 118 -3.24 -0.36 3.56
C ASN A 118 -2.72 0.56 4.68
N ALA A 119 -1.46 0.39 5.10
CA ALA A 119 -0.85 1.24 6.12
C ALA A 119 -0.76 2.71 5.65
N SER A 120 -0.23 2.93 4.44
CA SER A 120 -0.15 4.24 3.80
C SER A 120 -1.54 4.85 3.56
N GLU A 121 -2.51 4.06 3.10
CA GLU A 121 -3.91 4.49 2.92
C GLU A 121 -4.55 4.92 4.25
N ASN A 122 -4.31 4.17 5.33
CA ASN A 122 -4.79 4.51 6.67
C ASN A 122 -4.14 5.79 7.22
N ASP A 123 -2.88 6.03 6.91
CA ASP A 123 -2.19 7.28 7.27
C ASP A 123 -2.83 8.49 6.59
N LEU A 124 -3.17 8.38 5.30
CA LEU A 124 -3.81 9.44 4.51
C LEU A 124 -5.29 9.66 4.88
N ARG A 125 -5.97 8.65 5.45
CA ARG A 125 -7.42 8.70 5.74
C ARG A 125 -7.85 9.91 6.57
N ALA A 126 -7.03 10.34 7.52
CA ALA A 126 -7.31 11.52 8.34
C ALA A 126 -7.37 12.81 7.47
N CYS A 127 -6.41 12.97 6.56
CA CYS A 127 -6.36 14.11 5.64
C CYS A 127 -7.56 14.11 4.68
N VAL A 128 -7.86 12.96 4.06
CA VAL A 128 -8.99 12.81 3.13
C VAL A 128 -10.32 13.06 3.84
N THR A 129 -10.50 12.55 5.06
CA THR A 129 -11.72 12.77 5.86
C THR A 129 -11.88 14.23 6.23
N LYS A 130 -10.81 14.89 6.70
CA LYS A 130 -10.86 16.32 7.04
C LYS A 130 -11.19 17.16 5.81
N ARG A 131 -10.58 16.88 4.65
CA ARG A 131 -10.88 17.57 3.38
C ARG A 131 -12.36 17.40 3.01
N ARG A 132 -12.91 16.19 3.12
CA ARG A 132 -14.33 15.92 2.83
C ARG A 132 -15.27 16.74 3.71
N ILE A 133 -14.96 16.89 5.00
CA ILE A 133 -15.81 17.62 5.96
C ILE A 133 -15.66 19.14 5.82
N SER A 134 -14.44 19.64 5.61
CA SER A 134 -14.13 21.08 5.64
C SER A 134 -14.12 21.76 4.27
N GLY A 135 -14.30 21.01 3.18
CA GLY A 135 -14.11 21.54 1.81
C GLY A 135 -12.65 21.72 1.40
N GLY A 136 -11.69 21.55 2.33
CA GLY A 136 -10.26 21.73 2.08
C GLY A 136 -9.68 22.91 2.86
N THR A 137 -8.50 23.36 2.44
CA THR A 137 -7.76 24.46 3.06
C THR A 137 -7.92 25.72 2.19
N MET A 138 -8.27 26.86 2.80
CA MET A 138 -8.58 28.10 2.08
C MET A 138 -7.36 29.01 1.83
N SER A 139 -6.21 28.72 2.46
CA SER A 139 -4.96 29.45 2.30
C SER A 139 -3.75 28.50 2.28
N ALA A 140 -2.60 29.02 1.83
CA ALA A 140 -1.33 28.31 1.90
C ALA A 140 -0.94 28.01 3.36
N ASP A 141 -1.01 29.02 4.22
CA ASP A 141 -0.70 28.89 5.65
C ASP A 141 -1.59 27.86 6.34
N GLY A 142 -2.89 27.84 6.02
CA GLY A 142 -3.83 26.86 6.55
C GLY A 142 -3.53 25.43 6.07
N ARG A 143 -2.98 25.28 4.85
CA ARG A 143 -2.52 23.99 4.33
C ARG A 143 -1.27 23.53 5.06
N GLU A 144 -0.29 24.41 5.19
CA GLU A 144 0.97 24.13 5.88
C GLU A 144 0.73 23.76 7.35
N ALA A 145 -0.03 24.58 8.09
CA ALA A 145 -0.35 24.31 9.48
C ALA A 145 -1.04 22.95 9.65
N ARG A 146 -2.00 22.62 8.76
CA ARG A 146 -2.67 21.31 8.77
C ARG A 146 -1.68 20.17 8.51
N ASP A 147 -0.84 20.29 7.48
CA ASP A 147 0.05 19.21 7.04
C ASP A 147 1.15 18.96 8.08
N VAL A 148 1.71 20.02 8.67
CA VAL A 148 2.66 19.95 9.79
C VAL A 148 2.01 19.28 11.01
N MET A 149 0.85 19.76 11.45
CA MET A 149 0.20 19.24 12.66
C MET A 149 -0.26 17.79 12.50
N LEU A 150 -0.80 17.42 11.32
CA LEU A 150 -1.12 16.04 11.00
C LEU A 150 0.14 15.16 10.98
N GLY A 151 1.23 15.64 10.37
CA GLY A 151 2.51 14.95 10.33
C GLY A 151 3.05 14.67 11.74
N LEU A 152 3.14 15.71 12.58
CA LEU A 152 3.58 15.58 13.98
C LEU A 152 2.70 14.60 14.76
N MET A 153 1.37 14.74 14.68
CA MET A 153 0.43 13.87 15.39
C MET A 153 0.58 12.41 14.97
N LYS A 154 0.71 12.13 13.66
CA LYS A 154 0.88 10.77 13.13
C LYS A 154 2.22 10.17 13.53
N THR A 155 3.30 10.94 13.47
CA THR A 155 4.64 10.48 13.91
C THR A 155 4.67 10.20 15.40
N CYS A 156 4.12 11.09 16.24
CA CYS A 156 4.00 10.86 17.68
C CYS A 156 3.23 9.56 17.96
N ARG A 157 2.11 9.34 17.28
CA ARG A 157 1.32 8.11 17.42
C ARG A 157 2.11 6.85 17.04
N LYS A 158 2.89 6.88 15.95
CA LYS A 158 3.76 5.75 15.54
C LYS A 158 4.88 5.49 16.55
N LEU A 159 5.39 6.54 17.19
CA LEU A 159 6.44 6.42 18.21
C LEU A 159 5.91 6.05 19.60
N GLY A 160 4.59 6.08 19.82
CA GLY A 160 3.98 5.84 21.14
C GLY A 160 4.04 7.06 22.07
N ILE A 161 4.19 8.25 21.50
CA ILE A 161 4.32 9.52 22.23
C ILE A 161 2.97 10.26 22.19
N SER A 162 2.58 10.85 23.31
CA SER A 162 1.43 11.76 23.34
C SER A 162 1.72 13.01 22.51
N PHE A 163 0.90 13.26 21.49
CA PHE A 163 1.02 14.47 20.66
C PHE A 163 0.96 15.75 21.49
N PHE A 164 0.08 15.82 22.49
CA PHE A 164 -0.03 16.98 23.36
C PHE A 164 1.18 17.14 24.28
N ALA A 165 1.77 16.05 24.77
CA ALA A 165 3.01 16.13 25.53
C ALA A 165 4.18 16.61 24.66
N TYR A 166 4.26 16.15 23.41
CA TYR A 166 5.25 16.63 22.45
C TYR A 166 5.07 18.13 22.13
N LEU A 167 3.83 18.55 21.84
CA LEU A 167 3.53 19.95 21.54
C LEU A 167 3.79 20.85 22.76
N GLY A 168 3.39 20.41 23.95
CA GLY A 168 3.65 21.10 25.21
C GLY A 168 5.15 21.28 25.48
N ASP A 169 5.96 20.26 25.21
CA ASP A 169 7.42 20.34 25.31
C ASP A 169 8.00 21.41 24.38
N ARG A 170 7.56 21.42 23.11
CA ARG A 170 8.02 22.40 22.10
C ARG A 170 7.58 23.83 22.42
N LEU A 171 6.50 24.01 23.16
CA LEU A 171 6.00 25.31 23.61
C LEU A 171 6.50 25.70 25.01
N GLY A 172 7.36 24.89 25.65
CA GLY A 172 7.86 25.16 27.00
C GLY A 172 6.80 25.01 28.10
N LEU A 173 5.70 24.33 27.83
CA LEU A 173 4.59 24.11 28.77
C LEU A 173 4.80 22.87 29.66
N ASN A 174 5.75 22.01 29.31
CA ASN A 174 6.14 20.86 30.13
C ASN A 174 7.13 21.28 31.21
N GLY A 175 7.04 20.65 32.40
CA GLY A 175 8.07 20.80 33.44
C GLY A 175 9.44 20.24 32.98
N PRO A 176 10.54 20.66 33.62
CA PRO A 176 11.92 20.33 33.19
C PRO A 176 12.21 18.82 33.12
N GLU A 177 11.47 18.01 33.86
CA GLU A 177 11.60 16.54 33.90
C GLU A 177 10.83 15.80 32.79
N LYS A 178 10.02 16.51 31.98
CA LYS A 178 9.14 15.93 30.94
C LYS A 178 9.57 16.32 29.52
N ARG A 179 10.88 16.32 29.28
CA ARG A 179 11.46 16.59 27.96
C ARG A 179 11.19 15.45 27.01
N VAL A 180 10.67 15.78 25.82
CA VAL A 180 10.44 14.79 24.76
C VAL A 180 11.54 15.00 23.70
N PRO A 181 12.30 13.97 23.31
CA PRO A 181 13.31 14.10 22.27
C PRO A 181 12.71 14.57 20.93
N PHE A 182 13.54 15.11 20.04
CA PHE A 182 13.05 15.53 18.72
C PHE A 182 12.61 14.31 17.91
N LEU A 183 11.47 14.41 17.22
CA LEU A 183 10.94 13.26 16.46
C LEU A 183 11.95 12.70 15.45
N PRO A 184 12.74 13.51 14.71
CA PRO A 184 13.78 13.01 13.83
C PRO A 184 14.79 12.09 14.54
N GLU A 185 15.21 12.43 15.75
CA GLU A 185 16.17 11.62 16.53
C GLU A 185 15.56 10.25 16.86
N LEU A 186 14.27 10.22 17.19
CA LEU A 186 13.55 8.99 17.52
C LEU A 186 13.24 8.12 16.29
N VAL A 187 13.06 8.74 15.13
CA VAL A 187 12.82 8.02 13.86
C VAL A 187 14.10 7.34 13.38
N VAL A 188 15.28 7.93 13.61
CA VAL A 188 16.57 7.34 13.20
C VAL A 188 16.95 6.12 14.05
N VAL A 189 16.52 6.08 15.32
CA VAL A 189 16.95 5.05 16.29
C VAL A 189 16.08 3.78 16.27
N ARG A 190 14.87 3.81 15.73
CA ARG A 190 14.03 2.61 15.60
C ARG A 190 14.30 1.89 14.26
N PRO A 191 14.83 0.65 14.24
CA PRO A 191 14.60 -0.21 13.09
C PRO A 191 13.10 -0.53 13.03
N ALA A 192 12.58 -0.56 11.80
CA ALA A 192 11.18 -0.81 11.47
C ALA A 192 10.69 -2.18 11.95
#